data_AF-G2YA50-F1
#
_entry.id   AF-G2YA50-F1
#
_cell.length_a   1.000
_cell.length_b   1.000
_cell.length_c   1.000
_cell.angle_alpha   90.00
_cell.angle_beta   90.00
_cell.angle_gamma   90.00
#
_symmetry.space_group_name_H-M   'P 1'
#
loop_
_entity.id
_entity.type
_entity.pdbx_description
1 polymer ?
#
loop_
_entity_poly.entity_id
_entity_poly.type
_entity_poly.pdbx_seq_one_letter_code
_entity_poly.pdbx_strand_id
1 'polypeptide(L)'
;MGVRPHIHGDENLSDSAAQESEKEHTSHCFDYLRQAMMCSADMTIEWAMEMPDGNPPFTVDGWGITHKCRDWEQVLKWMGEHRSPVNSSGIA
;
A
#
# COMPACT_ATOMS: atom_id res chain seq x y z
N MET A 1 -26.13 -2.86 -3.97
CA MET A 1 -25.58 -3.31 -2.67
C MET A 1 -25.53 -4.83 -2.71
N GLY A 2 -24.38 -5.38 -3.10
CA GLY A 2 -24.18 -6.83 -3.12
C GLY A 2 -23.73 -7.31 -1.75
N VAL A 3 -24.37 -8.36 -1.24
CA VAL A 3 -24.00 -9.00 0.03
C VAL A 3 -22.67 -9.71 -0.19
N ARG A 4 -21.64 -9.37 0.61
CA ARG A 4 -20.36 -10.09 0.63
C ARG A 4 -20.59 -11.45 1.31
N PRO A 5 -20.15 -12.59 0.74
CA PRO A 5 -20.31 -13.86 1.42
C PRO A 5 -19.51 -13.83 2.72
N HIS A 6 -20.18 -14.10 3.84
CA HIS A 6 -19.50 -14.33 5.10
C HIS A 6 -18.78 -15.67 5.01
N ILE A 7 -17.44 -15.66 5.15
CA ILE A 7 -16.60 -16.85 5.29
C ILE A 7 -16.95 -17.47 6.64
N HIS A 8 -17.95 -18.34 6.68
CA HIS A 8 -18.12 -19.30 7.76
C HIS A 8 -17.32 -20.54 7.34
N GLY A 9 -16.32 -20.91 8.15
CA GLY A 9 -15.53 -22.11 7.91
C GLY A 9 -16.42 -23.33 8.00
N ASP A 10 -16.64 -24.02 6.88
CA ASP A 10 -17.27 -25.34 6.88
C ASP A 10 -16.26 -26.35 7.44
N GLU A 11 -16.60 -26.96 8.58
CA GLU A 11 -15.74 -27.90 9.31
C GLU A 11 -15.50 -29.23 8.55
N ASN A 12 -16.03 -29.38 7.33
CA ASN A 12 -15.99 -30.58 6.49
C ASN A 12 -15.43 -30.35 5.08
N LEU A 13 -14.53 -29.37 4.90
CA LEU A 13 -13.84 -29.15 3.62
C LEU A 13 -12.75 -30.20 3.38
N SER A 14 -12.54 -30.62 2.12
CA SER A 14 -11.34 -31.37 1.75
C SER A 14 -10.10 -30.48 1.85
N ASP A 15 -8.92 -31.07 2.08
CA ASP A 15 -7.65 -30.30 2.19
C ASP A 15 -7.42 -29.36 1.00
N SER A 16 -7.74 -29.81 -0.22
CA SER A 16 -7.64 -28.99 -1.43
C SER A 16 -8.62 -27.81 -1.44
N ALA A 17 -9.84 -28.00 -0.95
CA ALA A 17 -10.86 -26.96 -0.89
C ALA A 17 -10.56 -25.95 0.23
N ALA A 18 -10.04 -26.41 1.36
CA ALA A 18 -9.55 -25.55 2.44
C ALA A 18 -8.38 -24.67 1.97
N GLN A 19 -7.39 -25.26 1.28
CA GLN A 19 -6.28 -24.49 0.70
C GLN A 19 -6.73 -23.46 -0.33
N GLU A 20 -7.72 -23.78 -1.16
CA GLU A 20 -8.26 -22.82 -2.12
C GLU A 20 -8.99 -21.67 -1.41
N SER A 21 -9.80 -21.98 -0.38
CA SER A 21 -10.45 -20.97 0.45
C SER A 21 -9.45 -20.05 1.15
N GLU A 22 -8.33 -20.57 1.64
CA GLU A 22 -7.28 -19.76 2.27
C GLU A 22 -6.60 -18.81 1.28
N LYS A 23 -6.31 -19.29 0.05
CA LYS A 23 -5.78 -18.45 -1.02
C LYS A 23 -6.76 -17.35 -1.40
N GLU A 24 -8.04 -17.69 -1.57
CA GLU A 24 -9.09 -16.72 -1.91
C GLU A 24 -9.18 -15.65 -0.82
N HIS A 25 -9.28 -16.05 0.46
CA HIS A 25 -9.33 -15.13 1.59
C HIS A 25 -8.12 -14.18 1.62
N THR A 26 -6.92 -14.74 1.47
CA THR A 26 -5.67 -13.98 1.45
C THR A 26 -5.66 -12.99 0.28
N SER A 27 -6.09 -13.41 -0.91
CA SER A 27 -6.11 -12.56 -2.10
C SER A 27 -7.06 -11.36 -1.98
N HIS A 28 -8.24 -11.55 -1.37
CA HIS A 28 -9.19 -10.46 -1.13
C HIS A 28 -8.66 -9.47 -0.09
N CYS A 29 -7.97 -9.95 0.95
CA CYS A 29 -7.29 -9.10 1.93
C CYS A 29 -6.21 -8.23 1.27
N PHE A 30 -5.38 -8.82 0.41
CA PHE A 30 -4.37 -8.04 -0.33
C PHE A 30 -5.00 -7.04 -1.30
N ASP A 31 -6.10 -7.39 -1.97
CA ASP A 31 -6.79 -6.45 -2.85
C ASP A 31 -7.40 -5.28 -2.06
N TYR A 32 -7.93 -5.54 -0.86
CA TYR A 32 -8.42 -4.47 0.02
C TYR A 32 -7.29 -3.52 0.46
N LEU A 33 -6.12 -4.06 0.83
CA LEU A 33 -4.94 -3.26 1.15
C LEU A 33 -4.47 -2.42 -0.04
N ARG A 34 -4.41 -3.02 -1.23
CA ARG A 34 -4.06 -2.31 -2.47
C ARG A 34 -5.02 -1.16 -2.75
N GLN A 35 -6.33 -1.40 -2.66
CA GLN A 35 -7.35 -0.36 -2.85
C GLN A 35 -7.22 0.78 -1.83
N ALA A 36 -6.94 0.45 -0.56
CA ALA A 36 -6.76 1.44 0.49
C ALA A 36 -5.53 2.33 0.23
N MET A 37 -4.39 1.74 -0.16
CA MET A 37 -3.18 2.49 -0.52
C MET A 37 -3.39 3.37 -1.76
N MET A 38 -4.08 2.85 -2.78
CA MET A 38 -4.42 3.63 -3.97
C MET A 38 -5.41 4.76 -3.69
N CYS A 39 -6.28 4.61 -2.70
CA CYS A 39 -7.22 5.66 -2.31
C CYS A 39 -6.53 6.79 -1.53
N SER A 40 -5.55 6.47 -0.69
CA SER A 40 -4.77 7.49 0.02
C SER A 40 -3.72 8.14 -0.89
N ALA A 41 -3.11 7.35 -1.79
CA ALA A 41 -2.16 7.76 -2.83
C ALA A 41 -1.14 8.81 -2.36
N ASP A 42 -0.63 8.61 -1.15
CA ASP A 42 0.21 9.60 -0.50
C ASP A 42 1.65 9.52 -1.00
N MET A 43 2.09 10.60 -1.65
CA MET A 43 3.48 10.75 -2.13
C MET A 43 4.28 11.75 -1.29
N THR A 44 3.81 12.07 -0.08
CA THR A 44 4.46 13.06 0.77
C THR A 44 5.80 12.52 1.26
N ILE A 45 6.88 13.26 0.96
CA ILE A 45 8.21 12.95 1.49
C ILE A 45 8.29 13.52 2.90
N GLU A 46 8.60 12.66 3.87
CA GLU A 46 8.85 13.08 5.23
C GLU A 46 10.20 13.78 5.35
N TRP A 47 10.20 15.04 5.79
CA TRP A 47 11.44 15.77 6.06
C TRP A 47 11.96 15.44 7.45
N ALA A 48 13.28 15.52 7.60
CA ALA A 48 13.93 15.26 8.86
C ALA A 48 13.76 16.46 9.82
N MET A 49 13.60 16.19 11.12
CA MET A 49 13.38 17.21 12.16
C MET A 49 14.63 18.04 12.42
N GLU A 50 14.53 19.36 12.61
CA GLU A 50 15.67 20.15 13.09
C GLU A 50 16.06 19.75 14.51
N MET A 51 17.30 19.30 14.70
CA MET A 51 17.81 18.98 16.04
C MET A 51 18.05 20.29 16.82
N PRO A 52 17.80 20.31 18.16
CA PRO A 52 17.96 21.53 18.97
C PRO A 52 19.36 22.14 18.95
N ASP A 53 20.38 21.34 18.63
CA ASP A 53 21.79 21.72 18.56
C ASP A 53 22.21 22.21 17.17
N GLY A 54 21.28 22.27 16.20
CA GLY A 54 21.54 22.69 14.83
C GLY A 54 22.26 21.65 13.97
N ASN A 55 22.49 20.44 14.48
CA ASN A 55 23.06 19.36 13.70
C ASN A 55 22.00 18.75 12.75
N PRO A 56 22.41 18.25 11.57
CA PRO A 56 21.49 17.57 10.68
C PRO A 56 20.91 16.32 11.38
N PRO A 57 19.59 16.14 11.38
CA PRO A 57 18.94 14.95 11.92
C PRO A 57 19.39 13.67 11.20
N PHE A 58 19.50 12.60 11.96
CA PHE A 58 19.76 11.25 11.44
C PHE A 58 18.47 10.44 11.23
N THR A 59 17.29 10.99 11.57
CA THR A 59 16.02 10.27 11.55
C THR A 59 14.87 11.17 11.07
N VAL A 60 13.80 10.54 10.57
CA VAL A 60 12.48 11.15 10.36
C VAL A 60 11.53 10.61 11.43
N ASP A 61 10.65 11.45 11.97
CA ASP A 61 9.63 11.05 12.94
C ASP A 61 8.19 11.16 12.40
N GLY A 62 8.03 11.75 11.21
CA GLY A 62 6.76 11.90 10.50
C GLY A 62 5.79 12.94 11.07
N TRP A 63 6.13 13.63 12.18
CA TRP A 63 5.18 14.51 12.85
C TRP A 63 5.09 15.91 12.22
N GLY A 64 3.87 16.46 12.18
CA GLY A 64 3.61 17.81 11.63
C GLY A 64 3.65 17.89 10.10
N ILE A 65 3.78 16.75 9.43
CA ILE A 65 3.84 16.65 7.97
C ILE A 65 2.42 16.65 7.40
N THR A 66 2.18 17.55 6.44
CA THR A 66 0.85 17.66 5.81
C THR A 66 0.74 16.66 4.67
N HIS A 67 -0.04 15.61 4.92
CA HIS A 67 -0.42 14.63 3.92
C HIS A 67 -1.52 15.18 3.02
N LYS A 68 -1.46 14.88 1.72
CA LYS A 68 -2.47 15.29 0.74
C LYS A 68 -2.85 14.11 -0.15
N CYS A 69 -4.12 13.78 -0.19
CA CYS A 69 -4.66 12.83 -1.16
C CYS A 69 -4.32 13.29 -2.59
N ARG A 70 -3.95 12.33 -3.43
CA ARG A 70 -3.65 12.55 -4.85
C ARG A 70 -4.53 11.68 -5.72
N ASP A 71 -4.69 12.13 -6.95
CA ASP A 71 -5.28 11.32 -8.00
C ASP A 71 -4.30 10.20 -8.38
N TRP A 72 -4.75 8.96 -8.29
CA TRP A 72 -3.92 7.78 -8.55
C TRP A 72 -3.39 7.71 -9.99
N GLU A 73 -4.16 8.16 -10.99
CA GLU A 73 -3.72 8.14 -12.38
C GLU A 73 -2.58 9.14 -12.60
N GLN A 74 -2.63 10.30 -11.92
CA GLN A 74 -1.56 11.28 -11.95
C GLN A 74 -0.28 10.76 -11.27
N VAL A 75 -0.42 10.03 -10.16
CA VAL A 75 0.69 9.35 -9.47
C VAL A 75 1.37 8.37 -10.42
N LEU A 76 0.61 7.46 -11.03
CA LEU A 76 1.14 6.46 -11.97
C LEU A 76 1.84 7.10 -13.17
N LYS A 77 1.26 8.16 -13.75
CA LYS A 77 1.86 8.90 -14.85
C LYS A 77 3.20 9.50 -14.44
N TRP A 78 3.24 10.17 -13.28
CA TRP A 78 4.46 10.77 -12.76
C TRP A 78 5.56 9.74 -12.52
N MET A 79 5.23 8.61 -11.89
CA MET A 79 6.17 7.51 -11.64
C MET A 79 6.69 6.94 -12.95
N GLY A 80 5.82 6.66 -13.93
CA GLY A 80 6.21 6.14 -15.24
C GLY A 80 7.15 7.07 -16.02
N GLU A 81 6.97 8.40 -15.90
CA GLU A 81 7.82 9.43 -16.53
C GLU A 81 9.18 9.57 -15.83
N HIS A 82 9.26 9.34 -14.52
CA HIS A 82 10.45 9.58 -13.70
C HIS A 82 11.14 8.32 -13.20
N ARG A 83 10.66 7.13 -13.59
CA ARG A 83 11.27 5.85 -13.24
C ARG A 83 12.72 5.79 -13.71
N SER A 84 13.55 5.10 -12.95
CA SER A 84 14.96 4.96 -13.25
C SER A 84 15.16 4.26 -14.62
N PRO A 85 16.05 4.76 -15.49
CA PRO A 85 16.28 4.20 -16.82
C PRO A 85 17.09 2.90 -16.79
N VAL A 86 17.64 2.50 -15.64
CA VAL A 86 18.30 1.19 -15.52
C VAL A 86 17.27 0.07 -15.54
N ASN A 87 17.61 -1.05 -16.17
CA ASN A 87 16.82 -2.29 -16.18
C ASN A 87 16.74 -2.90 -14.77
N SER A 88 16.04 -2.18 -13.89
CA SER A 88 15.62 -2.61 -12.59
C SER A 88 14.17 -3.03 -12.77
N SER A 89 13.88 -4.28 -12.43
CA SER A 89 12.54 -4.87 -12.47
C SER A 89 11.66 -4.27 -11.37
N GLY A 90 11.55 -2.94 -11.34
CA GLY A 90 10.70 -2.20 -10.43
C GLY A 90 9.27 -2.18 -10.94
N ILE A 91 8.33 -2.28 -10.00
CA ILE A 91 6.94 -1.89 -10.23
C ILE A 91 6.97 -0.35 -10.40
N ALA A 92 6.29 0.12 -11.45
CA ALA A 92 6.34 1.49 -12.01
C ALA A 92 6.69 2.61 -11.03
#